data_AF-A0A350NQ00-F1
#
_entry.id   AF-A0A350NQ00-F1
#
_cell.length_a   1.000
_cell.length_b   1.000
_cell.length_c   1.000
_cell.angle_alpha   90.00
_cell.angle_beta   90.00
_cell.angle_gamma   90.00
#
_symmetry.space_group_name_H-M   'P 1'
#
loop_
_entity.id
_entity.type
_entity.pdbx_description
1 polymer ?
#
loop_
_entity_poly.entity_id
_entity_poly.type
_entity_poly.pdbx_seq_one_letter_code
_entity_poly.pdbx_strand_id
1 'polypeptide(L)'
;DFFKQLYRHPVDVEPMLKRIGLWDDRDKKAGEFSKGMKIRLNFVRALLNNPKMLFLDEPTNGLDPVNARIMKDMILEFREQGGTVFLTSHIMSDVDELCDRVAFIVDGKLQEIDSPRNLKIKYGKRTVKVEYKEEGQLIQREFTMDEIKTPAFFELLQNKDIETLHSGETTLEEIFIKVTGVHLRG
;
A
#
# COMPACT_ATOMS: atom_id res chain seq x y z
N ASP A 1 16.09 -25.71 11.12
CA ASP A 1 16.93 -25.72 12.34
C ASP A 1 18.16 -24.81 12.34
N PHE A 2 18.95 -24.75 11.26
CA PHE A 2 20.19 -23.95 11.22
C PHE A 2 20.07 -22.51 11.75
N PHE A 3 19.12 -21.70 11.24
CA PHE A 3 19.00 -20.30 11.67
C PHE A 3 18.52 -20.12 13.11
N LYS A 4 17.73 -21.07 13.65
CA LYS A 4 17.28 -21.01 15.05
C LYS A 4 18.47 -21.11 16.02
N GLN A 5 19.47 -21.91 15.67
CA GLN A 5 20.67 -22.11 16.50
C GLN A 5 21.55 -20.86 16.60
N LEU A 6 21.37 -19.88 15.71
CA LEU A 6 22.12 -18.63 15.72
C LEU A 6 21.58 -17.62 16.76
N TYR A 7 20.43 -17.89 17.39
CA TYR A 7 19.75 -16.94 18.27
C TYR A 7 19.51 -17.51 19.68
N ARG A 8 19.64 -16.65 20.70
CA ARG A 8 19.52 -17.03 22.12
C ARG A 8 18.09 -17.42 22.53
N HIS A 9 17.09 -16.93 21.80
CA HIS A 9 15.67 -17.22 22.04
C HIS A 9 15.03 -17.68 20.74
N PRO A 10 15.02 -18.99 20.46
CA PRO A 10 14.46 -19.50 19.21
C PRO A 10 12.94 -19.36 19.21
N VAL A 11 12.41 -18.62 18.24
CA VAL A 11 10.97 -18.52 17.99
C VAL A 11 10.46 -19.83 17.38
N ASP A 12 9.23 -20.21 17.70
CA ASP A 12 8.58 -21.32 17.01
C ASP A 12 8.27 -20.95 15.55
N VAL A 13 8.78 -21.76 14.62
CA VAL A 13 8.67 -21.49 13.18
C VAL A 13 7.50 -22.20 12.55
N GLU A 14 6.98 -23.23 13.19
CA GLU A 14 5.89 -24.02 12.62
C GLU A 14 4.63 -23.17 12.39
N PRO A 15 4.14 -22.38 13.37
CA PRO A 15 3.00 -21.49 13.15
C PRO A 15 3.25 -20.48 12.03
N MET A 16 4.47 -19.94 11.96
CA MET A 16 4.86 -18.95 10.95
C MET A 16 4.87 -19.56 9.55
N LEU A 17 5.53 -20.71 9.39
CA LEU A 17 5.61 -21.43 8.11
C LEU A 17 4.26 -21.92 7.64
N LYS A 18 3.38 -22.37 8.54
CA LYS A 18 1.99 -22.72 8.21
C LYS A 18 1.23 -21.51 7.70
N ARG A 19 1.34 -20.37 8.39
CA ARG A 19 0.65 -19.14 8.02
C ARG A 19 1.05 -18.64 6.64
N ILE A 20 2.33 -18.72 6.30
CA ILE A 20 2.83 -18.35 4.96
C ILE A 20 2.76 -19.49 3.94
N GLY A 21 2.09 -20.61 4.24
CA GLY A 21 1.91 -21.72 3.31
C GLY A 21 3.21 -22.38 2.82
N LEU A 22 4.23 -22.45 3.67
CA LEU A 22 5.52 -23.12 3.39
C LEU A 22 5.75 -24.37 4.25
N TRP A 23 4.81 -24.74 5.11
CA TRP A 23 4.97 -25.88 6.01
C TRP A 23 5.10 -27.22 5.26
N ASP A 24 4.34 -27.41 4.20
CA ASP A 24 4.37 -28.66 3.42
C ASP A 24 5.65 -28.80 2.58
N ASP A 25 6.25 -27.66 2.20
CA ASP A 25 7.52 -27.58 1.47
C ASP A 25 8.76 -27.43 2.39
N ARG A 26 8.62 -27.60 3.71
CA ARG A 26 9.70 -27.31 4.67
C ARG A 26 10.99 -28.13 4.47
N ASP A 27 10.87 -29.32 3.89
CA ASP A 27 11.98 -30.25 3.64
C ASP A 27 12.62 -30.06 2.25
N LYS A 28 12.02 -29.22 1.41
CA LYS A 28 12.52 -28.89 0.06
C LYS A 28 13.66 -27.88 0.16
N LYS A 29 14.66 -27.99 -0.73
CA LYS A 29 15.83 -27.09 -0.67
C LYS A 29 15.41 -25.68 -1.09
N ALA A 30 15.90 -24.66 -0.38
CA ALA A 30 15.59 -23.27 -0.70
C ALA A 30 15.98 -22.86 -2.15
N GLY A 31 16.94 -23.55 -2.77
CA GLY A 31 17.27 -23.36 -4.19
C GLY A 31 16.10 -23.67 -5.13
N GLU A 32 15.28 -24.66 -4.77
CA GLU A 32 14.14 -25.18 -5.54
C GLU A 32 12.85 -24.38 -5.30
N PHE A 33 12.89 -23.37 -4.42
CA PHE A 33 11.76 -22.51 -4.13
C PHE A 33 11.52 -21.52 -5.27
N SER A 34 10.24 -21.25 -5.56
CA SER A 34 9.85 -20.15 -6.44
C SER A 34 10.29 -18.80 -5.85
N LYS A 35 10.26 -17.75 -6.66
CA LYS A 35 10.56 -16.38 -6.18
C LYS A 35 9.68 -16.01 -4.98
N GLY A 36 8.37 -16.23 -5.06
CA GLY A 36 7.44 -15.93 -3.96
C GLY A 36 7.65 -16.80 -2.72
N MET A 37 8.02 -18.07 -2.86
CA MET A 37 8.41 -18.91 -1.72
C MET A 37 9.67 -18.38 -1.04
N LYS A 38 10.68 -17.93 -1.80
CA LYS A 38 11.92 -17.35 -1.26
C LYS A 38 11.65 -16.05 -0.50
N ILE A 39 10.77 -15.20 -1.02
CA ILE A 39 10.36 -13.94 -0.36
C ILE A 39 9.71 -14.25 0.99
N ARG A 40 8.69 -15.12 1.02
CA ARG A 40 8.00 -15.50 2.26
C ARG A 40 8.95 -16.16 3.27
N LEU A 41 9.85 -17.03 2.80
CA LEU A 41 10.87 -17.65 3.66
C LEU A 41 11.81 -16.59 4.26
N ASN A 42 12.28 -15.62 3.48
CA ASN A 42 13.14 -14.55 3.96
C ASN A 42 12.44 -13.66 5.00
N PHE A 43 11.14 -13.39 4.82
CA PHE A 43 10.34 -12.68 5.80
C PHE A 43 10.28 -13.43 7.14
N VAL A 44 9.98 -14.73 7.14
CA VAL A 44 9.98 -15.55 8.37
C VAL A 44 11.37 -15.57 9.00
N ARG A 45 12.43 -15.67 8.19
CA ARG A 45 13.82 -15.60 8.67
C ARG A 45 14.13 -14.29 9.40
N ALA A 46 13.60 -13.17 8.93
CA ALA A 46 13.79 -11.86 9.57
C ALA A 46 13.11 -11.76 10.94
N LEU A 47 12.05 -12.53 11.18
CA LEU A 47 11.32 -12.54 12.45
C LEU A 47 11.91 -13.50 13.51
N LEU A 48 12.79 -14.43 13.12
CA LEU A 48 13.30 -15.49 14.01
C LEU A 48 14.03 -15.00 15.26
N ASN A 49 14.57 -13.79 15.22
CA ASN A 49 15.33 -13.19 16.31
C ASN A 49 14.49 -12.25 17.19
N ASN A 50 13.16 -12.26 17.03
CA ASN A 50 12.24 -11.36 17.72
C ASN A 50 12.69 -9.89 17.65
N PRO A 51 12.80 -9.33 16.44
CA PRO A 51 13.40 -8.01 16.25
C PRO A 51 12.48 -6.92 16.78
N LYS A 52 13.07 -5.78 17.18
CA LYS A 52 12.30 -4.56 17.44
C LYS A 52 12.05 -3.75 16.16
N MET A 53 12.83 -4.01 15.11
CA MET A 53 12.76 -3.29 13.84
C MET A 53 12.95 -4.24 12.66
N LEU A 54 12.08 -4.13 11.66
CA LEU A 54 12.15 -4.88 10.40
C LEU A 54 12.56 -3.95 9.26
N PHE A 55 13.49 -4.41 8.43
CA PHE A 55 13.84 -3.80 7.16
C PHE A 55 13.41 -4.74 6.05
N LEU A 56 12.47 -4.29 5.23
CA LEU A 56 11.83 -5.11 4.20
C LEU A 56 12.05 -4.48 2.83
N ASP A 57 12.76 -5.18 1.96
CA ASP A 57 12.96 -4.75 0.58
C ASP A 57 11.95 -5.45 -0.32
N GLU A 58 11.00 -4.69 -0.86
CA GLU A 58 9.95 -5.15 -1.77
C GLU A 58 9.19 -6.40 -1.26
N PRO A 59 8.62 -6.36 -0.03
CA PRO A 59 8.12 -7.57 0.65
C PRO A 59 6.99 -8.28 -0.08
N THR A 60 6.16 -7.56 -0.84
CA THR A 60 4.99 -8.12 -1.54
C THR A 60 5.23 -8.38 -3.02
N ASN A 61 6.39 -7.98 -3.56
CA ASN A 61 6.66 -8.01 -4.99
C ASN A 61 6.75 -9.44 -5.54
N GLY A 62 5.92 -9.77 -6.53
CA GLY A 62 5.90 -11.10 -7.15
C GLY A 62 5.21 -12.18 -6.29
N LEU A 63 4.41 -11.76 -5.30
CA LEU A 63 3.42 -12.60 -4.65
C LEU A 63 2.07 -12.48 -5.37
N ASP A 64 1.29 -13.55 -5.36
CA ASP A 64 -0.13 -13.48 -5.72
C ASP A 64 -0.92 -12.70 -4.65
N PRO A 65 -2.16 -12.25 -4.97
CA PRO A 65 -2.94 -11.42 -4.06
C PRO A 65 -3.17 -12.03 -2.66
N VAL A 66 -3.32 -13.35 -2.57
CA VAL A 66 -3.57 -14.04 -1.30
C VAL A 66 -2.32 -14.01 -0.42
N ASN A 67 -1.16 -14.38 -0.98
CA ASN A 67 0.10 -14.36 -0.25
C ASN A 67 0.58 -12.95 0.08
N ALA A 68 0.34 -11.98 -0.81
CA ALA A 68 0.60 -10.57 -0.52
C ALA A 68 -0.24 -10.10 0.67
N ARG A 69 -1.53 -10.46 0.72
CA ARG A 69 -2.40 -10.11 1.85
C ARG A 69 -1.90 -10.70 3.17
N ILE A 70 -1.55 -11.98 3.19
CA ILE A 70 -1.01 -12.64 4.39
C ILE A 70 0.25 -11.93 4.90
N MET A 71 1.16 -11.56 3.99
CA MET A 71 2.38 -10.82 4.35
C MET A 71 2.06 -9.44 4.92
N LYS A 72 1.12 -8.71 4.31
CA LYS A 72 0.67 -7.40 4.82
C LYS A 72 0.07 -7.50 6.21
N ASP A 73 -0.80 -8.48 6.45
CA ASP A 73 -1.39 -8.71 7.77
C ASP A 73 -0.30 -9.00 8.83
N MET A 74 0.72 -9.80 8.49
CA MET A 74 1.85 -10.05 9.40
C MET A 74 2.69 -8.79 9.69
N ILE A 75 2.88 -7.92 8.70
CA ILE A 75 3.58 -6.63 8.88
C ILE A 75 2.80 -5.72 9.83
N LEU A 76 1.48 -5.62 9.63
CA LEU A 76 0.59 -4.81 10.46
C LEU A 76 0.55 -5.33 11.89
N GLU A 77 0.46 -6.64 12.10
CA GLU A 77 0.50 -7.25 13.43
C GLU A 77 1.83 -7.01 14.16
N PHE A 78 2.96 -7.13 13.44
CA PHE A 78 4.26 -6.82 14.01
C PHE A 78 4.33 -5.36 14.49
N ARG A 79 3.78 -4.44 13.70
CA ARG A 79 3.65 -3.02 14.08
C ARG A 79 2.74 -2.85 15.31
N GLU A 80 1.58 -3.50 15.33
CA GLU A 80 0.63 -3.45 16.46
C GLU A 80 1.23 -3.98 17.77
N GLN A 81 2.16 -4.93 17.68
CA GLN A 81 2.93 -5.44 18.82
C GLN A 81 4.07 -4.48 19.27
N GLY A 82 4.16 -3.28 18.68
CA GLY A 82 5.14 -2.25 19.02
C GLY A 82 6.44 -2.32 18.21
N GLY A 83 6.49 -3.19 17.20
CA GLY A 83 7.61 -3.27 16.27
C GLY A 83 7.65 -2.09 15.30
N THR A 84 8.84 -1.68 14.85
CA THR A 84 9.01 -0.66 13.81
C THR A 84 9.29 -1.32 12.46
N VAL A 85 8.62 -0.89 11.40
CA VAL A 85 8.85 -1.42 10.04
C VAL A 85 9.38 -0.31 9.14
N PHE A 86 10.51 -0.57 8.51
CA PHE A 86 11.01 0.21 7.38
C PHE A 86 10.90 -0.65 6.13
N LEU A 87 10.12 -0.21 5.15
CA LEU A 87 9.96 -0.94 3.90
C LEU A 87 10.23 -0.06 2.70
N THR A 88 10.76 -0.66 1.65
CA THR A 88 10.84 -0.09 0.30
C THR A 88 9.84 -0.81 -0.58
N SER A 89 9.04 -0.05 -1.33
CA SER A 89 8.21 -0.63 -2.38
C SER A 89 7.89 0.34 -3.49
N HIS A 90 7.76 -0.19 -4.70
CA HIS A 90 7.15 0.51 -5.85
C HIS A 90 5.64 0.26 -5.94
N ILE A 91 5.07 -0.65 -5.15
CA ILE A 91 3.63 -0.94 -5.14
C ILE A 91 2.93 0.08 -4.24
N MET A 92 2.47 1.17 -4.85
CA MET A 92 1.95 2.34 -4.12
C MET A 92 0.71 2.03 -3.26
N SER A 93 -0.12 1.07 -3.68
CA SER A 93 -1.26 0.60 -2.87
C SER A 93 -0.84 -0.06 -1.57
N ASP A 94 0.27 -0.81 -1.58
CA ASP A 94 0.77 -1.48 -0.38
C ASP A 94 1.43 -0.46 0.55
N VAL A 95 2.13 0.52 -0.01
CA VAL A 95 2.69 1.66 0.75
C VAL A 95 1.57 2.45 1.44
N ASP A 96 0.49 2.75 0.72
CA ASP A 96 -0.67 3.47 1.24
C ASP A 96 -1.38 2.71 2.38
N GLU A 97 -1.46 1.38 2.28
CA GLU A 97 -2.08 0.52 3.30
C GLU A 97 -1.20 0.34 4.54
N LEU A 98 0.11 0.17 4.37
CA LEU A 98 1.02 -0.25 5.44
C LEU A 98 1.70 0.90 6.17
N CYS A 99 1.92 2.04 5.51
CA CYS A 99 2.85 3.05 6.01
C CYS A 99 2.14 4.21 6.72
N ASP A 100 2.62 4.54 7.92
CA ASP A 100 2.21 5.76 8.63
C ASP A 100 2.86 7.01 8.03
N ARG A 101 4.04 6.85 7.41
CA ARG A 101 4.80 7.89 6.71
C ARG A 101 5.46 7.33 5.45
N VAL A 102 5.47 8.11 4.39
CA VAL A 102 6.03 7.76 3.09
C VAL A 102 7.07 8.80 2.69
N ALA A 103 8.18 8.32 2.15
CA ALA A 103 9.26 9.13 1.63
C ALA A 103 9.45 8.82 0.14
N PHE A 104 9.36 9.83 -0.72
CA PHE A 104 9.68 9.69 -2.14
C PHE A 104 11.14 10.01 -2.38
N ILE A 105 11.88 9.08 -2.98
CA ILE A 105 13.31 9.20 -3.27
C ILE A 105 13.52 9.17 -4.79
N VAL A 106 14.24 10.16 -5.31
CA VAL A 106 14.59 10.31 -6.73
C VAL A 106 16.04 10.76 -6.82
N ASP A 107 16.84 10.09 -7.67
CA ASP A 107 18.26 10.40 -7.87
C ASP A 107 19.06 10.52 -6.56
N GLY A 108 18.77 9.63 -5.61
CA GLY A 108 19.42 9.60 -4.29
C GLY A 108 19.02 10.72 -3.33
N LYS A 109 17.99 11.52 -3.67
CA LYS A 109 17.48 12.62 -2.84
C LYS A 109 16.04 12.38 -2.43
N LEU A 110 15.74 12.72 -1.19
CA LEU A 110 14.38 12.76 -0.66
C LEU A 110 13.65 13.98 -1.24
N GLN A 111 12.61 13.74 -2.03
CA GLN A 111 11.82 14.80 -2.65
C GLN A 111 10.67 15.25 -1.75
N GLU A 112 10.02 14.30 -1.08
CA GLU A 112 8.86 14.54 -0.22
C GLU A 112 8.81 13.51 0.90
N ILE A 113 8.26 13.92 2.05
CA ILE A 113 8.00 13.03 3.18
C ILE A 113 6.82 13.50 4.02
N ASP A 114 5.77 12.68 4.10
CA ASP A 114 4.62 12.92 4.97
C ASP A 114 3.79 11.62 5.12
N SER A 115 2.70 11.64 5.86
CA SER A 115 1.71 10.56 5.85
C SER A 115 1.04 10.44 4.47
N PRO A 116 0.63 9.22 4.04
CA PRO A 116 -0.10 9.05 2.79
C PRO A 116 -1.30 9.99 2.65
N ARG A 117 -2.06 10.14 3.73
CA ARG A 117 -3.22 11.03 3.79
C ARG A 117 -2.86 12.49 3.51
N ASN A 118 -1.82 13.02 4.16
CA ASN A 118 -1.41 14.41 3.97
C ASN A 118 -0.87 14.65 2.56
N LEU A 119 -0.12 13.69 2.00
CA LEU A 119 0.33 13.75 0.60
C LEU A 119 -0.87 13.82 -0.35
N LYS A 120 -1.87 12.95 -0.18
CA LYS A 120 -3.11 12.97 -0.97
C LYS A 120 -3.87 14.30 -0.86
N ILE A 121 -3.94 14.89 0.33
CA ILE A 121 -4.58 16.20 0.51
C ILE A 121 -3.77 17.33 -0.15
N LYS A 122 -2.44 17.31 -0.01
CA LYS A 122 -1.52 18.34 -0.53
C LYS A 122 -1.51 18.35 -2.06
N TYR A 123 -1.55 17.16 -2.67
CA TYR A 123 -1.38 17.01 -4.12
C TYR A 123 -2.68 16.76 -4.88
N GLY A 124 -3.74 16.35 -4.18
CA GLY A 124 -5.07 16.13 -4.75
C GLY A 124 -5.80 17.43 -5.07
N LYS A 125 -6.92 17.30 -5.78
CA LYS A 125 -7.79 18.43 -6.10
C LYS A 125 -8.85 18.57 -5.03
N ARG A 126 -9.03 19.81 -4.55
CA ARG A 126 -10.14 20.16 -3.64
C ARG A 126 -11.43 20.36 -4.43
N THR A 127 -11.85 19.32 -5.14
CA THR A 127 -13.03 19.32 -6.01
C THR A 127 -13.87 18.07 -5.81
N VAL A 128 -15.09 18.10 -6.32
CA VAL A 128 -16.04 16.99 -6.43
C VAL A 128 -16.52 16.96 -7.86
N LYS A 129 -16.38 15.82 -8.51
CA LYS A 129 -16.93 15.55 -9.85
C LYS A 129 -18.28 14.86 -9.69
N VAL A 130 -19.28 15.39 -10.39
CA VAL A 130 -20.63 14.84 -10.42
C VAL A 130 -20.97 14.50 -11.87
N GLU A 131 -21.45 13.30 -12.10
CA GLU A 131 -22.00 12.85 -13.37
C GLU A 131 -23.51 12.70 -13.23
N TYR A 132 -24.26 13.27 -14.16
CA TYR A 132 -25.72 13.23 -14.13
C TYR A 132 -26.29 13.19 -15.54
N LYS A 133 -27.52 12.67 -15.68
CA LYS A 133 -28.25 12.64 -16.94
C LYS A 133 -29.08 13.90 -17.14
N GLU A 134 -29.00 14.44 -18.35
CA GLU A 134 -29.86 15.52 -18.84
C GLU A 134 -30.23 15.23 -20.30
N GLU A 135 -31.52 15.19 -20.60
CA GLU A 135 -32.04 14.86 -21.95
C GLU A 135 -31.49 13.54 -22.52
N GLY A 136 -31.22 12.57 -21.64
CA GLY A 136 -30.66 11.26 -22.01
C GLY A 136 -29.15 11.25 -22.27
N GLN A 137 -28.45 12.38 -22.12
CA GLN A 137 -27.00 12.47 -22.23
C GLN A 137 -26.34 12.52 -20.84
N LEU A 138 -25.17 11.90 -20.72
CA LEU A 138 -24.34 11.97 -19.52
C LEU A 138 -23.54 13.29 -19.53
N ILE A 139 -23.75 14.12 -18.52
CA ILE A 139 -23.03 15.38 -18.31
C ILE A 139 -22.17 15.24 -17.07
N GLN A 140 -20.91 15.67 -17.18
CA GLN A 140 -19.97 15.75 -16.07
C GLN A 140 -19.76 17.21 -15.67
N ARG A 141 -19.86 17.50 -14.37
CA ARG A 141 -19.54 18.81 -13.81
C ARG A 141 -18.61 18.67 -12.62
N GLU A 142 -17.61 19.55 -12.55
CA GLU A 142 -16.67 19.61 -11.42
C GLU A 142 -16.98 20.84 -10.58
N PHE A 143 -17.01 20.66 -9.25
CA PHE A 143 -17.25 21.70 -8.26
C PHE A 143 -16.07 21.75 -7.30
N THR A 144 -15.57 22.93 -6.96
CA THR A 144 -14.64 23.12 -5.85
C THR A 144 -15.32 22.85 -4.51
N MET A 145 -14.52 22.57 -3.48
CA MET A 145 -15.01 22.38 -2.10
C MET A 145 -15.74 23.60 -1.51
N ASP A 146 -15.64 24.77 -2.13
CA ASP A 146 -16.43 25.94 -1.75
C ASP A 146 -17.72 26.06 -2.56
N GLU A 147 -17.71 25.69 -3.84
CA GLU A 147 -18.91 25.65 -4.68
C GLU A 147 -19.93 24.61 -4.21
N ILE A 148 -19.50 23.50 -3.61
CA ILE A 148 -20.44 22.50 -3.05
C ILE A 148 -21.28 23.05 -1.89
N LYS A 149 -20.90 24.19 -1.29
CA LYS A 149 -21.65 24.85 -0.22
C LYS A 149 -22.71 25.81 -0.77
N THR A 150 -22.72 26.04 -2.08
CA THR A 150 -23.62 27.00 -2.74
C THR A 150 -24.94 26.34 -3.15
N PRO A 151 -26.04 27.10 -3.26
CA PRO A 151 -27.33 26.56 -3.72
C PRO A 151 -27.26 25.81 -5.05
N ALA A 152 -26.41 26.25 -5.98
CA ALA A 152 -26.28 25.64 -7.30
C ALA A 152 -25.89 24.16 -7.26
N PHE A 153 -25.09 23.74 -6.27
CA PHE A 153 -24.73 22.33 -6.11
C PHE A 153 -25.92 21.52 -5.58
N PHE A 154 -26.64 22.04 -4.57
CA PHE A 154 -27.83 21.39 -4.02
C PHE A 154 -28.95 21.30 -5.04
N GLU A 155 -29.18 22.36 -5.83
CA GLU A 155 -30.16 22.38 -6.92
C GLU A 155 -29.83 21.32 -7.98
N LEU A 156 -28.55 21.12 -8.31
CA LEU A 156 -28.14 20.07 -9.22
C LEU A 156 -28.46 18.68 -8.65
N LEU A 157 -28.14 18.43 -7.38
CA LEU A 157 -28.43 17.15 -6.72
C LEU A 157 -29.93 16.86 -6.57
N GLN A 158 -30.76 17.90 -6.44
CA GLN A 158 -32.21 17.75 -6.29
C GLN A 158 -32.94 17.56 -7.62
N ASN A 159 -32.45 18.20 -8.68
CA ASN A 159 -33.20 18.30 -9.95
C ASN A 159 -32.64 17.44 -11.08
N LYS A 160 -31.44 16.85 -10.92
CA LYS A 160 -30.81 15.99 -11.93
C LYS A 160 -30.75 14.54 -11.48
N ASP A 161 -30.75 13.64 -12.44
CA ASP A 161 -30.57 12.20 -12.21
C ASP A 161 -29.07 11.89 -12.07
N ILE A 162 -28.58 11.86 -10.84
CA ILE A 162 -27.14 11.67 -10.53
C ILE A 162 -26.74 10.22 -10.73
N GLU A 163 -25.71 9.97 -11.54
CA GLU A 163 -25.13 8.64 -11.71
C GLU A 163 -23.96 8.40 -10.75
N THR A 164 -23.02 9.34 -10.68
CA THR A 164 -21.81 9.20 -9.86
C THR A 164 -21.43 10.52 -9.18
N LEU A 165 -20.75 10.40 -8.03
CA LEU A 165 -20.19 11.52 -7.29
C LEU A 165 -18.85 11.09 -6.70
N HIS A 166 -17.78 11.74 -7.13
CA HIS A 166 -16.40 11.38 -6.76
C HIS A 166 -15.64 12.61 -6.25
N SER A 167 -14.91 12.47 -5.14
CA SER A 167 -13.96 13.47 -4.69
C SER A 167 -12.76 13.53 -5.65
N GLY A 168 -12.15 14.71 -5.80
CA GLY A 168 -10.91 14.93 -6.55
C GLY A 168 -9.67 14.40 -5.84
N GLU A 169 -9.81 13.30 -5.09
CA GLU A 169 -8.69 12.62 -4.46
C GLU A 169 -7.67 12.15 -5.49
N THR A 170 -6.41 12.04 -5.04
CA THR A 170 -5.29 11.56 -5.84
C THR A 170 -4.73 10.31 -5.17
N THR A 171 -4.02 9.48 -5.93
CA THR A 171 -3.33 8.31 -5.39
C THR A 171 -1.86 8.61 -5.12
N LEU A 172 -1.20 7.81 -4.28
CA LEU A 172 0.25 7.93 -4.10
C LEU A 172 1.03 7.73 -5.41
N GLU A 173 0.47 6.98 -6.36
CA GLU A 173 1.07 6.75 -7.67
C GLU A 173 1.04 7.99 -8.55
N GLU A 174 -0.10 8.69 -8.61
CA GLU A 174 -0.19 9.98 -9.29
C GLU A 174 0.73 11.03 -8.64
N ILE A 175 0.82 11.03 -7.31
CA ILE A 175 1.73 11.92 -6.59
C ILE A 175 3.18 11.59 -6.93
N PHE A 176 3.55 10.31 -6.97
CA PHE A 176 4.88 9.88 -7.35
C PHE A 176 5.24 10.39 -8.74
N ILE A 177 4.39 10.20 -9.75
CA ILE A 177 4.61 10.71 -11.11
C ILE A 177 4.83 12.24 -11.09
N LYS A 178 3.99 12.97 -10.35
CA LYS A 178 4.05 14.43 -10.27
C LYS A 178 5.30 14.95 -9.55
N VAL A 179 5.71 14.30 -8.47
CA VAL A 179 6.86 14.70 -7.64
C VAL A 179 8.18 14.32 -8.31
N THR A 180 8.22 13.16 -8.96
CA THR A 180 9.44 12.64 -9.57
C THR A 180 9.66 13.14 -11.00
N GLY A 181 8.61 13.62 -11.68
CA GLY A 181 8.67 13.98 -13.10
C GLY A 181 8.86 12.77 -14.02
N VAL A 182 8.83 11.55 -13.47
CA VAL A 182 8.95 10.31 -14.23
C VAL A 182 7.57 9.97 -14.78
N HIS A 183 7.37 10.17 -16.08
CA HIS A 183 6.27 9.52 -16.79
C HIS A 183 6.53 8.01 -16.73
N LEU A 184 5.62 7.25 -16.09
CA LEU A 184 5.60 5.80 -16.21
C LEU A 184 5.53 5.49 -17.71
N ARG A 185 6.60 4.93 -18.28
CA ARG A 185 6.52 4.30 -19.60
C ARG A 185 5.58 3.11 -19.42
N GLY A 186 4.46 3.14 -20.14
CA GLY A 186 3.34 2.22 -20.00
C GLY A 186 3.61 0.79 -20.42
#